data_AF-D3D177-F1
#
_entry.id   AF-D3D177-F1
#
_cell.length_a   1.000
_cell.length_b   1.000
_cell.length_c   1.000
_cell.angle_alpha   90.00
_cell.angle_beta   90.00
_cell.angle_gamma   90.00
#
_symmetry.space_group_name_H-M   'P 1'
#
loop_
_entity.id
_entity.type
_entity.pdbx_description
1 polymer ?
#
loop_
_entity_poly.entity_id
_entity_poly.type
_entity_poly.pdbx_seq_one_letter_code
_entity_poly.pdbx_strand_id
1 'polypeptide(L)'
;MTVMHTTAVSTLREEIEKMASSVFRHEALQNDFYERWTTRSLPAEEVRVFAVEYLTRTIRTSEMVALSVVNTADRAARVECVKNLFSEYGGGDPGKVHLTLLEEFLADLLGRVSGYPVTIEELYHESPLPGTLEFSSGQRELFTSADQRVVQGALLAQEWLAYSMMVRLYEGVRNYKSYYSSEEEFHEHCEYFYVHIGEAEKDHRIQAVESAVKVCADPTDLARVQAGFDGFLDLTVEYWRGVEARMRAAGGWSSEPMRTRYLLLGPASDADPRDPSRDPEHRHQAGARGRWVPAGLVLAQVLSLQCGAAAAKNLFPAVGTTATVLMRLWFAALLLLALARPNLRVTCARDIRPIAALGCVLAAMNMAYFQAVAHLPLGIAAVLELLGPLAVATVMSRSRADALAAVLAFGGITLIALPRGAGVTAAGLTLGLLAAILRASYVLLTGHIGRTTADLSGLAVALLIGASVFTPFALAFGHVHRLGDPRNLALGLLVAVLSSALPYTLDVHTLRRTSARVFGVLLCLGPAVGAVVGYLLLGEQLSLRQVMAVLLITTATLVVSRPKDATHRTPSP
;
A
#
# COMPACT_ATOMS: atom_id res chain seq x y z
N MET A 1 -34.88 24.62 5.61
CA MET A 1 -33.91 24.26 6.68
C MET A 1 -32.87 23.25 6.22
N THR A 2 -33.23 22.13 5.58
CA THR A 2 -32.28 21.09 5.14
C THR A 2 -31.21 21.59 4.16
N VAL A 3 -31.56 22.43 3.18
CA VAL A 3 -30.61 22.97 2.18
C VAL A 3 -29.58 23.92 2.81
N MET A 4 -29.98 24.77 3.77
CA MET A 4 -29.04 25.67 4.46
C MET A 4 -28.05 24.91 5.35
N HIS A 5 -28.50 23.84 6.01
CA HIS A 5 -27.64 23.01 6.86
C HIS A 5 -26.59 22.23 6.04
N THR A 6 -26.95 21.76 4.84
CA THR A 6 -26.00 21.09 3.93
C THR A 6 -24.94 22.05 3.39
N THR A 7 -25.32 23.31 3.13
CA THR A 7 -24.41 24.33 2.59
C THR A 7 -23.40 24.80 3.64
N ALA A 8 -23.82 24.94 4.90
CA ALA A 8 -22.93 25.33 6.01
C ALA A 8 -21.93 24.22 6.38
N VAL A 9 -22.33 22.96 6.32
CA VAL A 9 -21.44 21.80 6.58
C VAL A 9 -20.43 21.62 5.45
N SER A 10 -20.80 21.88 4.20
CA SER A 10 -19.83 21.87 3.09
C SER A 10 -18.77 22.96 3.23
N THR A 11 -19.14 24.17 3.67
CA THR A 11 -18.17 25.27 3.88
C THR A 11 -17.20 24.99 5.03
N LEU A 12 -17.66 24.44 6.16
CA LEU A 12 -16.78 24.09 7.28
C LEU A 12 -15.78 22.98 6.94
N ARG A 13 -16.22 21.97 6.17
CA ARG A 13 -15.32 20.93 5.66
C ARG A 13 -14.23 21.52 4.76
N GLU A 14 -14.60 22.41 3.84
CA GLU A 14 -13.63 23.07 2.96
C GLU A 14 -12.60 23.89 3.76
N GLU A 15 -13.03 24.57 4.84
CA GLU A 15 -12.12 25.31 5.73
C GLU A 15 -11.17 24.39 6.48
N ILE A 16 -11.65 23.27 7.02
CA ILE A 16 -10.82 22.26 7.70
C ILE A 16 -9.83 21.61 6.71
N GLU A 17 -10.25 21.27 5.50
CA GLU A 17 -9.36 20.74 4.46
C GLU A 17 -8.31 21.76 4.04
N LYS A 18 -8.69 23.04 3.90
CA LYS A 18 -7.77 24.12 3.61
C LYS A 18 -6.74 24.29 4.73
N MET A 19 -7.19 24.30 5.98
CA MET A 19 -6.33 24.33 7.16
C MET A 19 -5.38 23.14 7.19
N ALA A 20 -5.87 21.91 7.03
CA ALA A 20 -5.05 20.71 7.02
C ALA A 20 -4.00 20.71 5.88
N SER A 21 -4.37 21.21 4.70
CA SER A 21 -3.44 21.33 3.58
C SER A 21 -2.35 22.39 3.80
N SER A 22 -2.54 23.32 4.74
CA SER A 22 -1.55 24.36 5.05
C SER A 22 -0.26 23.81 5.63
N VAL A 23 -0.29 22.62 6.25
CA VAL A 23 0.89 21.93 6.81
C VAL A 23 2.04 21.85 5.79
N PHE A 24 1.76 21.59 4.51
CA PHE A 24 2.79 21.46 3.48
C PHE A 24 3.57 22.74 3.19
N ARG A 25 3.03 23.89 3.61
CA ARG A 25 3.65 25.21 3.51
C ARG A 25 4.08 25.77 4.86
N HIS A 26 3.84 25.04 5.94
CA HIS A 26 4.15 25.46 7.30
C HIS A 26 5.64 25.28 7.61
N GLU A 27 6.16 26.11 8.50
CA GLU A 27 7.55 26.06 8.97
C GLU A 27 7.88 24.73 9.66
N ALA A 28 6.87 24.02 10.17
CA ALA A 28 7.00 22.67 10.73
C ALA A 28 7.57 21.66 9.71
N LEU A 29 7.43 21.91 8.40
CA LEU A 29 8.04 21.12 7.32
C LEU A 29 9.02 21.91 6.44
N GLN A 30 8.93 23.24 6.45
CA GLN A 30 9.80 24.15 5.69
C GLN A 30 10.71 24.90 6.66
N ASN A 31 11.73 24.21 7.16
CA ASN A 31 12.70 24.75 8.10
C ASN A 31 14.13 24.37 7.72
N ASP A 32 15.07 25.09 8.34
CA ASP A 32 16.52 24.96 8.14
C ASP A 32 17.05 23.54 8.43
N PHE A 33 16.47 22.84 9.42
CA PHE A 33 16.86 21.46 9.73
C PHE A 33 16.65 20.58 8.48
N TYR A 34 15.43 20.56 7.92
CA TYR A 34 15.14 19.72 6.76
C TYR A 34 15.95 20.14 5.53
N GLU A 35 16.16 21.43 5.32
CA GLU A 35 16.98 21.92 4.22
C GLU A 35 18.40 21.37 4.30
N ARG A 36 19.06 21.48 5.46
CA ARG A 36 20.41 20.95 5.66
C ARG A 36 20.46 19.44 5.60
N TRP A 37 19.55 18.78 6.33
CA TRP A 37 19.47 17.33 6.44
C TRP A 37 19.32 16.65 5.07
N THR A 38 18.49 17.22 4.19
CA THR A 38 18.23 16.65 2.86
C THR A 38 19.28 17.03 1.81
N THR A 39 20.06 18.10 2.02
CA THR A 39 21.01 18.58 1.01
C THR A 39 22.36 17.85 1.04
N ARG A 40 22.83 17.43 2.23
CA ARG A 40 24.15 16.82 2.40
C ARG A 40 24.23 15.94 3.63
N SER A 41 25.28 15.12 3.71
CA SER A 41 25.65 14.47 4.97
C SER A 41 26.15 15.50 5.98
N LEU A 42 25.82 15.27 7.25
CA LEU A 42 26.21 16.10 8.38
C LEU A 42 27.28 15.37 9.21
N PRO A 43 28.12 16.11 9.95
CA PRO A 43 29.17 15.51 10.75
C PRO A 43 28.59 14.76 11.97
N ALA A 44 29.38 13.86 12.56
CA ALA A 44 28.94 12.93 13.59
C ALA A 44 28.30 13.62 14.81
N GLU A 45 28.85 14.76 15.23
CA GLU A 45 28.33 15.55 16.35
C GLU A 45 26.94 16.13 16.07
N GLU A 46 26.63 16.46 14.82
CA GLU A 46 25.30 16.90 14.42
C GLU A 46 24.34 15.73 14.32
N VAL A 47 24.77 14.60 13.74
CA VAL A 47 23.97 13.37 13.66
C VAL A 47 23.64 12.85 15.06
N ARG A 48 24.55 12.99 16.03
CA ARG A 48 24.31 12.63 17.43
C ARG A 48 23.17 13.44 18.05
N VAL A 49 23.15 14.76 17.82
CA VAL A 49 22.05 15.62 18.27
C VAL A 49 20.73 15.13 17.67
N PHE A 50 20.68 14.90 16.37
CA PHE A 50 19.48 14.35 15.73
C PHE A 50 19.04 13.02 16.38
N ALA A 51 19.98 12.09 16.60
CA ALA A 51 19.67 10.78 17.18
C ALA A 51 19.06 10.89 18.59
N VAL A 52 19.68 11.67 19.49
CA VAL A 52 19.20 11.85 20.86
C VAL A 52 17.83 12.53 20.88
N GLU A 53 17.68 13.64 20.15
CA GLU A 53 16.44 14.43 20.19
C GLU A 53 15.28 13.73 19.48
N TYR A 54 15.54 12.98 18.41
CA TYR A 54 14.51 12.23 17.70
C TYR A 54 14.09 10.95 18.45
N LEU A 55 15.03 10.25 19.10
CA LEU A 55 14.73 9.13 19.99
C LEU A 55 13.86 9.60 21.17
N THR A 56 14.25 10.68 21.83
CA THR A 56 13.53 11.24 22.99
C THR A 56 12.11 11.66 22.61
N ARG A 57 11.95 12.29 21.45
CA ARG A 57 10.62 12.64 20.91
C ARG A 57 9.73 11.41 20.71
N THR A 58 10.32 10.28 20.29
CA THR A 58 9.55 9.13 19.78
C THR A 58 9.26 8.08 20.85
N ILE A 59 10.09 7.96 21.89
CA ILE A 59 9.98 6.87 22.88
C ILE A 59 8.63 6.80 23.60
N ARG A 60 7.96 7.95 23.80
CA ARG A 60 6.68 8.03 24.49
C ARG A 60 5.48 7.73 23.58
N THR A 61 5.69 7.48 22.29
CA THR A 61 4.60 7.26 21.32
C THR A 61 3.74 6.06 21.71
N SER A 62 4.34 4.93 22.06
CA SER A 62 3.59 3.73 22.50
C SER A 62 2.79 3.97 23.77
N GLU A 63 3.30 4.76 24.72
CA GLU A 63 2.55 5.18 25.91
C GLU A 63 1.37 6.06 25.53
N MET A 64 1.53 6.99 24.60
CA MET A 64 0.46 7.87 24.11
C MET A 64 -0.64 7.08 23.40
N VAL A 65 -0.29 6.10 22.57
CA VAL A 65 -1.26 5.21 21.91
C VAL A 65 -1.97 4.34 22.96
N ALA A 66 -1.25 3.81 23.96
CA ALA A 66 -1.85 3.05 25.06
C ALA A 66 -2.81 3.89 25.91
N LEU A 67 -2.45 5.14 26.23
CA LEU A 67 -3.35 6.09 26.90
C LEU A 67 -4.60 6.37 26.07
N SER A 68 -4.47 6.42 24.74
CA SER A 68 -5.61 6.58 23.83
C SER A 68 -6.56 5.38 23.92
N VAL A 69 -6.06 4.15 24.09
CA VAL A 69 -6.90 2.96 24.33
C VAL A 69 -7.72 3.10 25.62
N VAL A 70 -7.06 3.51 26.72
CA VAL A 70 -7.71 3.61 28.05
C VAL A 70 -8.77 4.70 28.08
N ASN A 71 -8.50 5.83 27.41
CA ASN A 71 -9.37 7.01 27.45
C ASN A 71 -10.42 7.05 26.33
N THR A 72 -10.42 6.11 25.39
CA THR A 72 -11.42 6.06 24.31
C THR A 72 -12.65 5.27 24.76
N ALA A 73 -13.78 5.94 25.01
CA ALA A 73 -15.02 5.28 25.47
C ALA A 73 -15.70 4.43 24.38
N ASP A 74 -15.64 4.85 23.12
CA ASP A 74 -16.23 4.13 22.00
C ASP A 74 -15.47 2.83 21.70
N ARG A 75 -16.21 1.72 21.57
CA ARG A 75 -15.60 0.39 21.40
C ARG A 75 -14.89 0.23 20.06
N ALA A 76 -15.41 0.83 18.98
CA ALA A 76 -14.82 0.69 17.66
C ALA A 76 -13.52 1.52 17.56
N ALA A 77 -13.56 2.77 18.02
CA ALA A 77 -12.38 3.62 18.11
C ALA A 77 -11.31 3.02 19.05
N ARG A 78 -11.72 2.41 20.18
CA ARG A 78 -10.80 1.69 21.07
C ARG A 78 -10.13 0.51 20.37
N VAL A 79 -10.85 -0.22 19.50
CA VAL A 79 -10.27 -1.31 18.69
C VAL A 79 -9.24 -0.77 17.70
N GLU A 80 -9.48 0.39 17.08
CA GLU A 80 -8.47 1.03 16.21
C GLU A 80 -7.24 1.48 17.01
N CYS A 81 -7.40 2.08 18.19
CA CYS A 81 -6.27 2.40 19.06
C CYS A 81 -5.45 1.15 19.45
N VAL A 82 -6.12 0.02 19.69
CA VAL A 82 -5.44 -1.26 19.97
C VAL A 82 -4.72 -1.80 18.74
N LYS A 83 -5.26 -1.64 17.52
CA LYS A 83 -4.57 -2.03 16.29
C LYS A 83 -3.33 -1.18 16.05
N ASN A 84 -3.42 0.13 16.31
CA ASN A 84 -2.26 1.02 16.22
C ASN A 84 -1.20 0.58 17.23
N LEU A 85 -1.58 0.32 18.48
CA LEU A 85 -0.65 -0.20 19.49
C LEU A 85 -0.04 -1.54 19.08
N PHE A 86 -0.83 -2.43 18.46
CA PHE A 86 -0.34 -3.71 17.96
C PHE A 86 0.66 -3.54 16.81
N SER A 87 0.45 -2.58 15.90
CA SER A 87 1.40 -2.23 14.85
C SER A 87 2.70 -1.64 15.44
N GLU A 88 2.60 -0.71 16.40
CA GLU A 88 3.77 -0.14 17.11
C GLU A 88 4.66 -1.22 17.75
N TYR A 89 4.07 -2.31 18.22
CA TYR A 89 4.77 -3.48 18.76
C TYR A 89 5.08 -4.56 17.70
N GLY A 90 5.20 -4.17 16.44
CA GLY A 90 5.69 -5.01 15.34
C GLY A 90 4.67 -6.01 14.79
N GLY A 91 3.38 -5.84 15.08
CA GLY A 91 2.33 -6.70 14.53
C GLY A 91 2.47 -8.17 14.88
N GLY A 92 3.11 -8.48 16.01
CA GLY A 92 3.42 -9.84 16.46
C GLY A 92 4.84 -10.34 16.15
N ASP A 93 5.68 -9.52 15.51
CA ASP A 93 7.11 -9.76 15.34
C ASP A 93 7.94 -8.82 16.25
N PRO A 94 8.61 -9.34 17.29
CA PRO A 94 9.46 -8.53 18.18
C PRO A 94 10.58 -7.77 17.45
N GLY A 95 11.06 -8.27 16.30
CA GLY A 95 12.07 -7.59 15.49
C GLY A 95 11.50 -6.46 14.62
N LYS A 96 10.19 -6.21 14.65
CA LYS A 96 9.51 -5.14 13.91
C LYS A 96 8.91 -4.08 14.83
N VAL A 97 9.18 -4.15 16.13
CA VAL A 97 8.76 -3.10 17.07
C VAL A 97 9.34 -1.78 16.59
N HIS A 98 8.48 -0.78 16.39
CA HIS A 98 8.87 0.48 15.76
C HIS A 98 9.99 1.19 16.51
N LEU A 99 9.91 1.18 17.84
CA LEU A 99 10.96 1.74 18.68
C LEU A 99 12.28 0.98 18.49
N THR A 100 12.26 -0.35 18.48
CA THR A 100 13.48 -1.16 18.26
C THR A 100 14.10 -0.89 16.90
N LEU A 101 13.29 -0.80 15.84
CA LEU A 101 13.78 -0.44 14.50
C LEU A 101 14.41 0.97 14.48
N LEU A 102 13.83 1.92 15.22
CA LEU A 102 14.40 3.26 15.36
C LEU A 102 15.71 3.26 16.13
N GLU A 103 15.76 2.56 17.26
CA GLU A 103 16.95 2.42 18.12
C GLU A 103 18.12 1.82 17.34
N GLU A 104 17.88 0.71 16.64
CA GLU A 104 18.88 0.04 15.79
C GLU A 104 19.36 0.96 14.68
N PHE A 105 18.44 1.65 14.00
CA PHE A 105 18.79 2.60 12.94
C PHE A 105 19.67 3.76 13.46
N LEU A 106 19.28 4.39 14.57
CA LEU A 106 19.99 5.55 15.11
C LEU A 106 21.39 5.18 15.62
N ALA A 107 21.51 4.06 16.33
CA ALA A 107 22.78 3.55 16.83
C ALA A 107 23.72 3.16 15.67
N ASP A 108 23.20 2.45 14.66
CA ASP A 108 23.97 2.06 13.48
C ASP A 108 24.45 3.28 12.66
N LEU A 109 23.54 4.19 12.32
CA LEU A 109 23.86 5.39 11.56
C LEU A 109 24.93 6.20 12.28
N LEU A 110 24.72 6.50 13.57
CA LEU A 110 25.66 7.30 14.33
C LEU A 110 27.00 6.58 14.51
N GLY A 111 27.01 5.26 14.73
CA GLY A 111 28.24 4.49 14.85
C GLY A 111 29.08 4.52 13.58
N ARG A 112 28.43 4.42 12.41
CA ARG A 112 29.09 4.51 11.10
C ARG A 112 29.64 5.90 10.82
N VAL A 113 28.85 6.94 11.07
CA VAL A 113 29.28 8.33 10.84
C VAL A 113 30.40 8.73 11.81
N SER A 114 30.36 8.22 13.04
CA SER A 114 31.38 8.49 14.07
C SER A 114 32.66 7.66 13.91
N GLY A 115 32.60 6.52 13.21
CA GLY A 115 33.71 5.59 13.03
C GLY A 115 34.00 4.70 14.25
N TYR A 116 33.08 4.61 15.21
CA TYR A 116 33.15 3.69 16.36
C TYR A 116 31.74 3.20 16.72
N PRO A 117 31.59 1.99 17.28
CA PRO A 117 30.29 1.47 17.68
C PRO A 117 29.64 2.37 18.74
N VAL A 118 28.38 2.76 18.52
CA VAL A 118 27.54 3.48 19.50
C VAL A 118 26.44 2.53 19.96
N THR A 119 26.20 2.45 21.26
CA THR A 119 25.10 1.65 21.81
C THR A 119 23.87 2.52 22.08
N ILE A 120 22.69 1.89 22.15
CA ILE A 120 21.47 2.63 22.45
C ILE A 120 21.47 3.16 23.89
N GLU A 121 22.11 2.45 24.83
CA GLU A 121 22.26 2.93 26.21
C GLU A 121 23.01 4.26 26.26
N GLU A 122 24.00 4.49 25.41
CA GLU A 122 24.69 5.78 25.35
C GLU A 122 23.71 6.90 24.98
N LEU A 123 22.88 6.68 23.96
CA LEU A 123 21.86 7.65 23.54
C LEU A 123 20.82 7.91 24.64
N TYR A 124 20.46 6.89 25.42
CA TYR A 124 19.52 7.02 26.54
C TYR A 124 20.07 7.81 27.74
N HIS A 125 21.38 7.85 27.92
CA HIS A 125 22.01 8.60 29.02
C HIS A 125 22.27 10.07 28.66
N GLU A 126 22.19 10.44 27.37
CA GLU A 126 22.32 11.83 26.96
C GLU A 126 21.11 12.67 27.44
N SER A 127 21.38 13.88 27.93
CA SER A 127 20.32 14.79 28.38
C SER A 127 19.70 15.49 27.17
N PRO A 128 18.38 15.31 26.91
CA PRO A 128 17.72 15.95 25.78
C PRO A 128 17.57 17.45 25.98
N LEU A 129 17.33 18.17 24.88
CA LEU A 129 17.07 19.61 24.94
C LEU A 129 15.78 19.92 25.72
N PRO A 130 15.72 21.05 26.46
CA PRO A 130 14.49 21.53 27.09
C PRO A 130 13.32 21.61 26.10
N GLY A 131 13.57 22.08 24.87
CA GLY A 131 12.55 22.15 23.82
C GLY A 131 11.98 20.79 23.39
N THR A 132 12.76 19.72 23.49
CA THR A 132 12.29 18.34 23.20
C THR A 132 11.42 17.80 24.32
N LEU A 133 11.73 18.16 25.57
CA LEU A 133 10.89 17.84 26.72
C LEU A 133 9.58 18.65 26.68
N GLU A 134 9.65 19.92 26.31
CA GLU A 134 8.48 20.80 26.11
C GLU A 134 7.59 20.31 24.96
N PHE A 135 8.18 19.84 23.86
CA PHE A 135 7.42 19.17 22.80
C PHE A 135 6.61 17.98 23.35
N SER A 136 7.27 17.12 24.12
CA SER A 136 6.65 15.90 24.66
C SER A 136 5.54 16.21 25.68
N SER A 137 5.75 17.18 26.57
CA SER A 137 4.73 17.60 27.54
C SER A 137 3.58 18.34 26.87
N GLY A 138 3.87 19.25 25.93
CA GLY A 138 2.86 20.00 25.17
C GLY A 138 2.00 19.10 24.29
N GLN A 139 2.60 18.09 23.63
CA GLN A 139 1.83 17.08 22.89
C GLN A 139 0.89 16.33 23.83
N ARG A 140 1.36 15.91 25.01
CA ARG A 140 0.47 15.26 26.00
C ARG A 140 -0.68 16.17 26.41
N GLU A 141 -0.44 17.45 26.66
CA GLU A 141 -1.48 18.43 27.03
C GLU A 141 -2.54 18.59 25.94
N LEU A 142 -2.12 18.74 24.67
CA LEU A 142 -3.05 18.85 23.54
C LEU A 142 -3.94 17.61 23.39
N PHE A 143 -3.36 16.42 23.51
CA PHE A 143 -4.07 15.15 23.33
C PHE A 143 -4.89 14.73 24.56
N THR A 144 -4.66 15.35 25.73
CA THR A 144 -5.43 15.12 26.96
C THR A 144 -6.38 16.27 27.30
N SER A 145 -6.51 17.26 26.42
CA SER A 145 -7.39 18.41 26.58
C SER A 145 -8.83 17.99 26.84
N ALA A 146 -9.49 18.67 27.79
CA ALA A 146 -10.92 18.51 28.07
C ALA A 146 -11.80 18.98 26.90
N ASP A 147 -11.27 19.82 26.01
CA ASP A 147 -11.96 20.24 24.79
C ASP A 147 -11.62 19.29 23.63
N GLN A 148 -12.57 18.42 23.28
CA GLN A 148 -12.42 17.45 22.20
C GLN A 148 -12.07 18.11 20.85
N ARG A 149 -12.49 19.36 20.61
CA ARG A 149 -12.18 20.07 19.35
C ARG A 149 -10.69 20.36 19.24
N VAL A 150 -10.04 20.73 20.35
CA VAL A 150 -8.58 20.92 20.42
C VAL A 150 -7.85 19.62 20.13
N VAL A 151 -8.31 18.50 20.72
CA VAL A 151 -7.73 17.17 20.46
C VAL A 151 -7.83 16.79 18.98
N GLN A 152 -8.99 17.01 18.35
CA GLN A 152 -9.18 16.73 16.92
C GLN A 152 -8.31 17.64 16.02
N GLY A 153 -8.09 18.89 16.42
CA GLY A 153 -7.15 19.80 15.78
C GLY A 153 -5.71 19.28 15.80
N ALA A 154 -5.24 18.86 16.97
CA ALA A 154 -3.88 18.32 17.13
C ALA A 154 -3.69 17.00 16.36
N LEU A 155 -4.67 16.10 16.39
CA LEU A 155 -4.69 14.89 15.56
C LEU A 155 -4.63 15.22 14.07
N LEU A 156 -5.43 16.20 13.62
CA LEU A 156 -5.42 16.65 12.23
C LEU A 156 -4.03 17.15 11.80
N ALA A 157 -3.37 17.97 12.62
CA ALA A 157 -2.02 18.44 12.34
C ALA A 157 -1.02 17.27 12.27
N GLN A 158 -1.05 16.38 13.26
CA GLN A 158 -0.16 15.22 13.35
C GLN A 158 -0.27 14.33 12.11
N GLU A 159 -1.48 13.92 11.73
CA GLU A 159 -1.70 12.99 10.61
C GLU A 159 -1.33 13.63 9.25
N TRP A 160 -1.54 14.94 9.10
CA TRP A 160 -1.18 15.65 7.88
C TRP A 160 0.33 15.95 7.78
N LEU A 161 1.02 16.02 8.93
CA LEU A 161 2.47 16.22 9.01
C LEU A 161 3.26 14.92 8.89
N ALA A 162 2.77 13.82 9.47
CA ALA A 162 3.51 12.56 9.67
C ALA A 162 4.15 12.02 8.38
N TYR A 163 3.37 11.84 7.32
CA TYR A 163 3.88 11.32 6.04
C TYR A 163 5.01 12.20 5.46
N SER A 164 4.80 13.51 5.40
CA SER A 164 5.78 14.43 4.81
C SER A 164 7.04 14.55 5.66
N MET A 165 6.89 14.51 7.00
CA MET A 165 8.02 14.45 7.92
C MET A 165 8.86 13.18 7.69
N MET A 166 8.22 12.00 7.65
CA MET A 166 8.93 10.73 7.45
C MET A 166 9.67 10.69 6.11
N VAL A 167 9.03 11.15 5.02
CA VAL A 167 9.68 11.22 3.71
C VAL A 167 10.90 12.14 3.73
N ARG A 168 10.80 13.33 4.36
CA ARG A 168 11.94 14.26 4.44
C ARG A 168 13.09 13.71 5.29
N LEU A 169 12.76 13.04 6.40
CA LEU A 169 13.77 12.37 7.22
C LEU A 169 14.48 11.30 6.41
N TYR A 170 13.72 10.41 5.76
CA TYR A 170 14.28 9.38 4.89
C TYR A 170 15.14 9.96 3.76
N GLU A 171 14.69 11.01 3.09
CA GLU A 171 15.46 11.64 2.01
C GLU A 171 16.81 12.18 2.49
N GLY A 172 16.91 12.71 3.71
CA GLY A 172 18.21 13.08 4.26
C GLY A 172 19.05 11.90 4.75
N VAL A 173 18.44 10.80 5.21
CA VAL A 173 19.16 9.55 5.52
C VAL A 173 19.90 9.00 4.30
N ARG A 174 19.36 9.22 3.09
CA ARG A 174 20.02 8.82 1.83
C ARG A 174 21.38 9.47 1.61
N ASN A 175 21.66 10.62 2.23
CA ASN A 175 22.97 11.26 2.16
C ASN A 175 24.07 10.43 2.86
N TYR A 176 23.71 9.44 3.66
CA TYR A 176 24.64 8.55 4.37
C TYR A 176 24.77 7.17 3.71
N LYS A 177 24.18 6.96 2.53
CA LYS A 177 24.21 5.67 1.82
C LYS A 177 25.62 5.12 1.60
N SER A 178 26.61 5.99 1.42
CA SER A 178 28.02 5.62 1.22
C SER A 178 28.69 4.98 2.45
N TYR A 179 28.07 5.09 3.64
CA TYR A 179 28.57 4.45 4.87
C TYR A 179 28.16 2.97 4.98
N TYR A 180 27.41 2.46 4.01
CA TYR A 180 26.95 1.08 3.94
C TYR A 180 27.70 0.33 2.84
N SER A 181 27.93 -0.96 3.04
CA SER A 181 28.69 -1.79 2.09
C SER A 181 27.91 -2.07 0.82
N SER A 182 26.57 -2.01 0.88
CA SER A 182 25.67 -2.22 -0.24
C SER A 182 24.40 -1.40 -0.10
N GLU A 183 23.68 -1.23 -1.22
CA GLU A 183 22.36 -0.61 -1.18
C GLU A 183 21.35 -1.46 -0.38
N GLU A 184 21.48 -2.80 -0.45
CA GLU A 184 20.62 -3.74 0.28
C GLU A 184 20.74 -3.55 1.79
N GLU A 185 21.97 -3.53 2.32
CA GLU A 185 22.25 -3.26 3.73
C GLU A 185 21.67 -1.90 4.18
N PHE A 186 21.88 -0.84 3.38
CA PHE A 186 21.29 0.47 3.67
C PHE A 186 19.77 0.40 3.80
N HIS A 187 19.10 -0.31 2.88
CA HIS A 187 17.65 -0.46 2.91
C HIS A 187 17.19 -1.31 4.10
N GLU A 188 17.90 -2.36 4.50
CA GLU A 188 17.59 -3.13 5.71
C GLU A 188 17.59 -2.25 6.97
N HIS A 189 18.59 -1.39 7.13
CA HIS A 189 18.67 -0.47 8.28
C HIS A 189 17.66 0.69 8.21
N CYS A 190 17.09 0.98 7.04
CA CYS A 190 16.07 2.04 6.88
C CYS A 190 14.63 1.55 7.11
N GLU A 191 14.43 0.34 7.62
CA GLU A 191 13.11 -0.28 7.73
C GLU A 191 12.10 0.54 8.54
N TYR A 192 12.54 1.20 9.62
CA TYR A 192 11.72 2.13 10.41
C TYR A 192 10.95 3.12 9.52
N PHE A 193 11.61 3.70 8.51
CA PHE A 193 10.99 4.67 7.61
C PHE A 193 9.99 4.02 6.66
N TYR A 194 10.24 2.80 6.16
CA TYR A 194 9.29 2.16 5.24
C TYR A 194 8.00 1.76 5.92
N VAL A 195 8.07 1.30 7.17
CA VAL A 195 6.89 0.97 7.95
C VAL A 195 6.06 2.24 8.17
N HIS A 196 6.66 3.34 8.62
CA HIS A 196 5.92 4.58 8.86
C HIS A 196 5.45 5.28 7.57
N ILE A 197 6.22 5.25 6.48
CA ILE A 197 5.80 5.81 5.18
C ILE A 197 4.67 4.97 4.57
N GLY A 198 4.73 3.65 4.75
CA GLY A 198 3.70 2.71 4.30
C GLY A 198 2.42 2.78 5.12
N GLU A 199 2.52 2.94 6.44
CA GLU A 199 1.37 3.06 7.35
C GLU A 199 0.75 4.45 7.35
N ALA A 200 1.52 5.53 7.14
CA ALA A 200 1.03 6.91 7.04
C ALA A 200 0.31 7.22 5.70
N GLU A 201 -0.31 6.23 5.06
CA GLU A 201 -1.03 6.40 3.81
C GLU A 201 -2.31 7.24 3.96
N LYS A 202 -2.90 7.62 2.83
CA LYS A 202 -4.01 8.59 2.70
C LYS A 202 -5.22 8.37 3.62
N ASP A 203 -5.44 7.17 4.15
CA ASP A 203 -6.64 6.86 4.92
C ASP A 203 -6.66 7.59 6.28
N HIS A 204 -5.53 7.79 6.96
CA HIS A 204 -5.50 8.52 8.24
C HIS A 204 -5.78 10.02 8.06
N ARG A 205 -5.24 10.65 7.00
CA ARG A 205 -5.48 12.08 6.69
C ARG A 205 -6.95 12.39 6.40
N ILE A 206 -7.62 11.49 5.66
CA ILE A 206 -9.06 11.62 5.35
C ILE A 206 -9.88 11.46 6.63
N GLN A 207 -9.57 10.43 7.44
CA GLN A 207 -10.27 10.20 8.70
C GLN A 207 -10.09 11.34 9.71
N ALA A 208 -8.91 11.97 9.74
CA ALA A 208 -8.64 13.11 10.61
C ALA A 208 -9.49 14.33 10.21
N VAL A 209 -9.63 14.62 8.91
CA VAL A 209 -10.56 15.67 8.42
C VAL A 209 -11.99 15.34 8.81
N GLU A 210 -12.45 14.11 8.58
CA GLU A 210 -13.80 13.69 8.93
C GLU A 210 -14.08 13.81 10.44
N SER A 211 -13.11 13.49 11.27
CA SER A 211 -13.24 13.55 12.73
C SER A 211 -13.25 15.00 13.24
N ALA A 212 -12.43 15.88 12.65
CA ALA A 212 -12.46 17.32 12.91
C ALA A 212 -13.80 17.96 12.46
N VAL A 213 -14.34 17.58 11.30
CA VAL A 213 -15.64 18.07 10.81
C VAL A 213 -16.78 17.66 11.75
N LYS A 214 -16.73 16.46 12.33
CA LYS A 214 -17.79 15.96 13.23
C LYS A 214 -17.93 16.76 14.52
N VAL A 215 -16.85 17.39 15.00
CA VAL A 215 -16.85 18.18 16.24
C VAL A 215 -17.05 19.67 15.98
N CYS A 216 -17.29 20.07 14.72
CA CYS A 216 -17.41 21.45 14.30
C CYS A 216 -18.83 21.75 13.78
N ALA A 217 -19.64 22.42 14.58
CA ALA A 217 -20.99 22.83 14.18
C ALA A 217 -21.05 24.29 13.70
N ASP A 218 -20.16 25.14 14.21
CA ASP A 218 -20.11 26.57 13.93
C ASP A 218 -18.67 27.12 13.91
N PRO A 219 -18.45 28.40 13.52
CA PRO A 219 -17.12 29.00 13.47
C PRO A 219 -16.37 29.06 14.81
N THR A 220 -17.07 29.03 15.95
CA THR A 220 -16.46 28.99 17.28
C THR A 220 -15.81 27.63 17.52
N ASP A 221 -16.47 26.55 17.09
CA ASP A 221 -15.89 25.21 17.15
C ASP A 221 -14.69 25.09 16.23
N LEU A 222 -14.77 25.68 15.03
CA LEU A 222 -13.66 25.71 14.09
C LEU A 222 -12.43 26.39 14.70
N ALA A 223 -12.62 27.51 15.42
CA ALA A 223 -11.53 28.19 16.12
C ALA A 223 -10.88 27.31 17.20
N ARG A 224 -11.64 26.41 17.85
CA ARG A 224 -11.09 25.43 18.81
C ARG A 224 -10.30 24.32 18.13
N VAL A 225 -10.79 23.81 16.99
CA VAL A 225 -10.03 22.86 16.16
C VAL A 225 -8.74 23.51 15.66
N GLN A 226 -8.83 24.75 15.18
CA GLN A 226 -7.68 25.51 14.72
C GLN A 226 -6.65 25.72 15.84
N ALA A 227 -7.07 26.06 17.06
CA ALA A 227 -6.16 26.23 18.20
C ALA A 227 -5.35 24.95 18.50
N GLY A 228 -5.98 23.78 18.43
CA GLY A 228 -5.27 22.50 18.61
C GLY A 228 -4.33 22.16 17.44
N PHE A 229 -4.76 22.50 16.22
CA PHE A 229 -3.98 22.30 15.01
C PHE A 229 -2.72 23.18 15.00
N ASP A 230 -2.88 24.49 15.20
CA ASP A 230 -1.79 25.46 15.26
C ASP A 230 -0.85 25.14 16.44
N GLY A 231 -1.40 24.83 17.63
CA GLY A 231 -0.59 24.47 18.79
C GLY A 231 0.33 23.27 18.57
N PHE A 232 -0.12 22.23 17.84
CA PHE A 232 0.73 21.09 17.50
C PHE A 232 1.84 21.47 16.50
N LEU A 233 1.51 22.32 15.53
CA LEU A 233 2.49 22.79 14.55
C LEU A 233 3.53 23.71 15.20
N ASP A 234 3.14 24.58 16.11
CA ASP A 234 4.03 25.48 16.85
C ASP A 234 5.02 24.69 17.71
N LEU A 235 4.54 23.69 18.46
CA LEU A 235 5.41 22.76 19.19
C LEU A 235 6.42 22.09 18.26
N THR A 236 5.98 21.66 17.07
CA THR A 236 6.85 21.02 16.08
C THR A 236 7.89 21.98 15.50
N VAL A 237 7.54 23.26 15.31
CA VAL A 237 8.47 24.31 14.87
C VAL A 237 9.54 24.55 15.92
N GLU A 238 9.15 24.79 17.18
CA GLU A 238 10.10 25.05 18.27
C GLU A 238 11.04 23.86 18.50
N TYR A 239 10.53 22.63 18.39
CA TYR A 239 11.36 21.42 18.41
C TYR A 239 12.45 21.46 17.32
N TRP A 240 12.07 21.67 16.05
CA TRP A 240 13.05 21.65 14.96
C TRP A 240 14.03 22.82 15.01
N ARG A 241 13.59 24.00 15.47
CA ARG A 241 14.47 25.15 15.71
C ARG A 241 15.52 24.84 16.78
N GLY A 242 15.10 24.22 17.89
CA GLY A 242 16.00 23.80 18.97
C GLY A 242 17.05 22.78 18.50
N VAL A 243 16.61 21.75 17.76
CA VAL A 243 17.48 20.73 17.17
C VAL A 243 18.50 21.37 16.23
N GLU A 244 18.05 22.20 15.30
CA GLU A 244 18.94 22.85 14.32
C GLU A 244 19.97 23.77 14.98
N ALA A 245 19.54 24.58 15.97
CA ALA A 245 20.45 25.44 16.71
C ALA A 245 21.52 24.63 17.44
N ARG A 246 21.14 23.51 18.07
CA ARG A 246 22.07 22.61 18.77
C ARG A 246 23.00 21.88 17.81
N MET A 247 22.54 21.49 16.62
CA MET A 247 23.37 20.92 15.57
C MET A 247 24.40 21.93 15.08
N ARG A 248 24.00 23.17 14.77
CA ARG A 248 24.96 24.23 14.39
C ARG A 248 26.01 24.50 15.47
N ALA A 249 25.59 24.52 16.74
CA ALA A 249 26.52 24.69 17.85
C ALA A 249 27.49 23.51 17.99
N ALA A 250 27.04 22.28 17.69
CA ALA A 250 27.90 21.09 17.67
C ALA A 250 28.92 21.15 16.53
N GLY A 251 28.47 21.37 15.29
CA GLY A 251 29.33 21.41 14.10
C GLY A 251 30.24 22.63 14.00
N GLY A 252 29.97 23.69 14.77
CA GLY A 252 30.85 24.85 14.93
C GLY A 252 32.04 24.60 15.86
N TRP A 253 32.04 23.50 16.61
CA TRP A 253 33.14 23.09 17.48
C TRP A 253 34.17 22.28 16.68
N SER A 254 35.00 22.98 15.90
CA SER A 254 36.15 22.36 15.23
C SER A 254 37.18 21.90 16.27
N SER A 255 37.37 20.58 16.34
CA SER A 255 38.61 19.90 16.77
C SER A 255 39.14 20.21 18.17
N GLU A 256 38.66 19.48 19.17
CA GLU A 256 39.53 19.03 20.27
C GLU A 256 39.47 17.50 20.32
N PRO A 257 40.59 16.76 20.20
CA PRO A 257 40.54 15.38 19.78
C PRO A 257 40.29 14.45 20.96
N MET A 258 39.15 13.75 20.98
CA MET A 258 39.05 12.41 21.57
C MET A 258 39.77 11.38 20.66
N ARG A 259 41.01 11.69 20.24
CA ARG A 259 41.92 10.76 19.56
C ARG A 259 43.02 10.35 20.54
N THR A 260 42.73 9.33 21.33
CA THR A 260 43.79 8.44 21.81
C THR A 260 43.51 7.04 21.28
N ARG A 261 43.90 6.79 20.01
CA ARG A 261 44.59 5.59 19.52
C ARG A 261 44.39 5.34 18.01
N TYR A 262 45.52 5.03 17.36
CA TYR A 262 45.72 4.39 16.05
C TYR A 262 45.54 5.20 14.75
N LEU A 263 46.66 5.85 14.38
CA LEU A 263 47.44 5.68 13.14
C LEU A 263 46.75 5.55 11.76
N LEU A 264 47.09 6.55 10.93
CA LEU A 264 47.68 6.51 9.57
C LEU A 264 46.81 6.50 8.29
N LEU A 265 47.20 7.45 7.41
CA LEU A 265 46.93 7.64 5.96
C LEU A 265 45.57 8.29 5.65
N GLY A 266 45.37 9.38 4.90
CA GLY A 266 46.14 10.28 4.01
C GLY A 266 45.07 11.17 3.29
N PRO A 267 45.39 12.34 2.69
CA PRO A 267 44.42 13.44 2.59
C PRO A 267 43.55 13.52 1.31
N ALA A 268 42.51 14.35 1.45
CA ALA A 268 41.41 14.77 0.58
C ALA A 268 41.70 15.19 -0.87
N SER A 269 40.64 15.22 -1.70
CA SER A 269 40.55 16.12 -2.86
C SER A 269 39.14 16.70 -3.04
N ASP A 270 39.11 18.01 -3.25
CA ASP A 270 37.98 18.92 -3.48
C ASP A 270 37.12 18.64 -4.72
N ALA A 271 35.85 19.08 -4.68
CA ALA A 271 35.10 19.54 -5.86
C ALA A 271 33.97 20.55 -5.51
N ASP A 272 33.96 21.62 -6.31
CA ASP A 272 33.22 22.90 -6.29
C ASP A 272 31.73 22.80 -6.72
N PRO A 273 30.77 23.54 -6.11
CA PRO A 273 29.35 23.52 -6.50
C PRO A 273 28.86 24.85 -7.10
N ARG A 274 28.75 24.96 -8.43
CA ARG A 274 27.92 26.01 -9.09
C ARG A 274 27.37 25.56 -10.45
N ASP A 275 26.04 25.44 -10.56
CA ASP A 275 25.29 25.76 -11.79
C ASP A 275 23.81 26.08 -11.46
N PRO A 276 23.32 27.31 -11.70
CA PRO A 276 21.92 27.69 -11.56
C PRO A 276 21.24 27.85 -12.94
N SER A 277 20.47 26.84 -13.38
CA SER A 277 19.41 27.05 -14.37
C SER A 277 18.28 26.01 -14.24
N ARG A 278 17.16 26.42 -13.64
CA ARG A 278 15.87 25.70 -13.76
C ARG A 278 14.73 26.69 -14.00
N ASP A 279 14.14 26.53 -15.18
CA ASP A 279 13.02 27.28 -15.73
C ASP A 279 11.69 26.87 -15.05
N PRO A 280 10.76 27.79 -14.68
CA PRO A 280 9.59 27.46 -13.85
C PRO A 280 8.36 26.92 -14.61
N GLU A 281 8.35 26.91 -15.94
CA GLU A 281 7.09 26.77 -16.70
C GLU A 281 6.51 25.35 -16.81
N HIS A 282 7.28 24.31 -16.49
CA HIS A 282 6.79 22.92 -16.63
C HIS A 282 5.91 22.40 -15.48
N ARG A 283 5.71 23.16 -14.39
CA ARG A 283 4.99 22.65 -13.20
C ARG A 283 3.46 22.66 -13.31
N HIS A 284 2.86 23.39 -14.26
CA HIS A 284 1.40 23.54 -14.33
C HIS A 284 0.68 22.46 -15.17
N GLN A 285 1.38 21.68 -16.00
CA GLN A 285 0.75 20.60 -16.79
C GLN A 285 0.75 19.22 -16.10
N ALA A 286 1.49 19.05 -15.00
CA ALA A 286 1.62 17.77 -14.30
C ALA A 286 0.41 17.39 -13.42
N GLY A 287 -0.38 18.36 -12.96
CA GLY A 287 -1.49 18.15 -12.02
C GLY A 287 -2.69 17.41 -12.62
N ALA A 288 -3.00 17.63 -13.89
CA ALA A 288 -4.06 16.89 -14.59
C ALA A 288 -3.60 15.48 -15.01
N ARG A 289 -2.37 15.33 -15.53
CA ARG A 289 -1.83 14.01 -15.94
C ARG A 289 -1.67 13.05 -14.76
N GLY A 290 -1.36 13.54 -13.56
CA GLY A 290 -1.13 12.70 -12.37
C GLY A 290 -2.33 11.90 -11.86
N ARG A 291 -3.58 12.32 -12.12
CA ARG A 291 -4.80 11.58 -11.72
C ARG A 291 -5.21 10.47 -12.70
N TRP A 292 -4.91 10.63 -13.99
CA TRP A 292 -5.29 9.67 -15.03
C TRP A 292 -4.26 8.55 -15.21
N VAL A 293 -3.00 8.76 -14.80
CA VAL A 293 -1.95 7.75 -14.94
C VAL A 293 -2.29 6.44 -14.20
N PRO A 294 -2.70 6.44 -12.92
CA PRO A 294 -3.03 5.19 -12.23
C PRO A 294 -4.28 4.52 -12.80
N ALA A 295 -5.31 5.30 -13.16
CA ALA A 295 -6.52 4.74 -13.77
C ALA A 295 -6.24 4.12 -15.14
N GLY A 296 -5.40 4.78 -15.95
CA GLY A 296 -4.92 4.25 -17.21
C GLY A 296 -4.10 2.97 -17.06
N LEU A 297 -3.30 2.86 -16.00
CA LEU A 297 -2.53 1.64 -15.71
C LEU A 297 -3.44 0.45 -15.34
N VAL A 298 -4.48 0.65 -14.51
CA VAL A 298 -5.45 -0.43 -14.23
C VAL A 298 -6.24 -0.81 -15.47
N LEU A 299 -6.70 0.17 -16.27
CA LEU A 299 -7.41 -0.12 -17.50
C LEU A 299 -6.54 -0.87 -18.52
N ALA A 300 -5.26 -0.49 -18.64
CA ALA A 300 -4.29 -1.20 -19.46
C ALA A 300 -4.05 -2.63 -18.95
N GLN A 301 -3.98 -2.81 -17.62
CA GLN A 301 -3.87 -4.12 -16.99
C GLN A 301 -5.09 -4.99 -17.28
N VAL A 302 -6.30 -4.47 -17.08
CA VAL A 302 -7.55 -5.17 -17.34
C VAL A 302 -7.66 -5.55 -18.82
N LEU A 303 -7.37 -4.60 -19.72
CA LEU A 303 -7.38 -4.85 -21.16
C LEU A 303 -6.37 -5.94 -21.54
N SER A 304 -5.14 -5.87 -21.02
CA SER A 304 -4.12 -6.89 -21.23
C SER A 304 -4.59 -8.27 -20.79
N LEU A 305 -5.16 -8.36 -19.57
CA LEU A 305 -5.65 -9.62 -19.01
C LEU A 305 -6.71 -10.26 -19.91
N GLN A 306 -7.68 -9.46 -20.37
CA GLN A 306 -8.77 -9.95 -21.23
C GLN A 306 -8.30 -10.30 -22.64
N CYS A 307 -7.39 -9.51 -23.23
CA CYS A 307 -6.74 -9.86 -24.49
C CYS A 307 -5.92 -11.15 -24.37
N GLY A 308 -5.24 -11.36 -23.24
CA GLY A 308 -4.52 -12.61 -22.96
C GLY A 308 -5.45 -13.81 -22.86
N ALA A 309 -6.62 -13.67 -22.25
CA ALA A 309 -7.63 -14.73 -22.20
C ALA A 309 -8.24 -15.03 -23.59
N ALA A 310 -8.44 -14.01 -24.43
CA ALA A 310 -8.86 -14.19 -25.82
C ALA A 310 -7.78 -14.89 -26.67
N ALA A 311 -6.51 -14.52 -26.49
CA ALA A 311 -5.38 -15.21 -27.11
C ALA A 311 -5.31 -16.68 -26.67
N ALA A 312 -5.55 -16.96 -25.38
CA ALA A 312 -5.61 -18.32 -24.87
C ALA A 312 -6.74 -19.14 -25.52
N LYS A 313 -7.91 -18.55 -25.73
CA LYS A 313 -9.04 -19.23 -26.38
C LYS A 313 -8.73 -19.64 -27.83
N ASN A 314 -7.93 -18.85 -28.54
CA ASN A 314 -7.42 -19.20 -29.87
C ASN A 314 -6.36 -20.33 -29.83
N LEU A 315 -5.69 -20.51 -28.69
CA LEU A 315 -4.68 -21.57 -28.49
C LEU A 315 -5.31 -22.91 -28.06
N PHE A 316 -6.49 -22.89 -27.43
CA PHE A 316 -7.17 -24.10 -26.95
C PHE A 316 -7.40 -25.19 -28.01
N PRO A 317 -7.82 -24.89 -29.26
CA PRO A 317 -8.00 -25.92 -30.28
C PRO A 317 -6.69 -26.62 -30.69
N ALA A 318 -5.56 -25.91 -30.59
CA ALA A 318 -4.27 -26.43 -31.02
C ALA A 318 -3.67 -27.39 -29.98
N VAL A 319 -3.61 -26.95 -28.71
CA VAL A 319 -2.87 -27.66 -27.63
C VAL A 319 -3.74 -28.04 -26.43
N GLY A 320 -5.00 -27.57 -26.37
CA GLY A 320 -5.90 -27.76 -25.23
C GLY A 320 -5.71 -26.74 -24.12
N THR A 321 -6.71 -26.65 -23.23
CA THR A 321 -6.70 -25.75 -22.06
C THR A 321 -5.58 -26.12 -21.07
N THR A 322 -5.40 -27.41 -20.77
CA THR A 322 -4.37 -27.92 -19.86
C THR A 322 -2.96 -27.48 -20.27
N ALA A 323 -2.58 -27.69 -21.53
CA ALA A 323 -1.26 -27.31 -22.03
C ALA A 323 -1.10 -25.78 -22.06
N THR A 324 -2.16 -25.05 -22.40
CA THR A 324 -2.15 -23.58 -22.38
C THR A 324 -1.90 -23.03 -20.97
N VAL A 325 -2.50 -23.63 -19.94
CA VAL A 325 -2.22 -23.27 -18.53
C VAL A 325 -0.78 -23.61 -18.16
N LEU A 326 -0.28 -24.79 -18.56
CA LEU A 326 1.12 -25.17 -18.29
C LEU A 326 2.10 -24.14 -18.89
N MET A 327 1.89 -23.74 -20.14
CA MET A 327 2.70 -22.71 -20.81
C MET A 327 2.61 -21.37 -20.06
N ARG A 328 1.39 -20.95 -19.70
CA ARG A 328 1.17 -19.71 -18.95
C ARG A 328 1.94 -19.70 -17.63
N LEU A 329 1.87 -20.79 -16.86
CA LEU A 329 2.52 -20.89 -15.56
C LEU A 329 4.05 -20.88 -15.70
N TRP A 330 4.63 -21.70 -16.59
CA TRP A 330 6.08 -21.75 -16.79
C TRP A 330 6.65 -20.46 -17.35
N PHE A 331 6.06 -19.91 -18.42
CA PHE A 331 6.56 -18.66 -18.99
C PHE A 331 6.39 -17.48 -18.02
N ALA A 332 5.28 -17.38 -17.29
CA ALA A 332 5.11 -16.34 -16.29
C ALA A 332 6.11 -16.49 -15.13
N ALA A 333 6.34 -17.71 -14.64
CA ALA A 333 7.33 -17.98 -13.61
C ALA A 333 8.73 -17.55 -14.08
N LEU A 334 9.16 -17.97 -15.26
CA LEU A 334 10.48 -17.63 -15.81
C LEU A 334 10.65 -16.12 -16.03
N LEU A 335 9.63 -15.46 -16.60
CA LEU A 335 9.65 -14.01 -16.83
C LEU A 335 9.73 -13.23 -15.51
N LEU A 336 8.93 -13.60 -14.51
CA LEU A 336 8.96 -12.91 -13.22
C LEU A 336 10.22 -13.23 -12.41
N LEU A 337 10.76 -14.45 -12.49
CA LEU A 337 12.06 -14.77 -11.90
C LEU A 337 13.19 -13.94 -12.53
N ALA A 338 13.16 -13.75 -13.85
CA ALA A 338 14.13 -12.91 -14.55
C ALA A 338 14.00 -11.42 -14.18
N LEU A 339 12.78 -10.94 -13.96
CA LEU A 339 12.49 -9.55 -13.62
C LEU A 339 12.76 -9.23 -12.13
N ALA A 340 12.31 -10.10 -11.22
CA ALA A 340 12.42 -9.91 -9.78
C ALA A 340 13.78 -10.34 -9.22
N ARG A 341 14.48 -11.27 -9.90
CA ARG A 341 15.77 -11.86 -9.48
C ARG A 341 15.81 -12.25 -8.00
N PRO A 342 14.85 -13.06 -7.52
CA PRO A 342 14.72 -13.37 -6.10
C PRO A 342 15.88 -14.22 -5.58
N ASN A 343 16.31 -13.98 -4.35
CA ASN A 343 17.17 -14.91 -3.63
C ASN A 343 16.35 -16.12 -3.16
N LEU A 344 16.21 -17.12 -4.04
CA LEU A 344 15.37 -18.30 -3.85
C LEU A 344 15.63 -19.05 -2.53
N ARG A 345 16.86 -18.98 -1.99
CA ARG A 345 17.22 -19.65 -0.73
C ARG A 345 16.60 -18.97 0.47
N VAL A 346 16.58 -17.64 0.50
CA VAL A 346 16.00 -16.84 1.60
C VAL A 346 14.48 -16.91 1.54
N THR A 347 13.89 -16.77 0.35
CA THR A 347 12.42 -16.84 0.15
C THR A 347 11.86 -18.22 0.51
N CYS A 348 12.56 -19.31 0.20
CA CYS A 348 12.16 -20.66 0.61
C CYS A 348 12.31 -20.92 2.12
N ALA A 349 13.27 -20.29 2.80
CA ALA A 349 13.56 -20.61 4.20
C ALA A 349 12.57 -20.01 5.20
N ARG A 350 11.94 -18.87 4.86
CA ARG A 350 11.06 -18.12 5.79
C ARG A 350 9.59 -18.57 5.74
N ASP A 351 9.02 -18.79 4.54
CA ASP A 351 7.56 -18.94 4.33
C ASP A 351 7.14 -19.94 3.21
N ILE A 352 7.84 -21.07 3.05
CA ILE A 352 7.57 -22.01 1.92
C ILE A 352 6.13 -22.54 1.87
N ARG A 353 5.50 -22.77 3.03
CA ARG A 353 4.16 -23.38 3.10
C ARG A 353 3.07 -22.50 2.47
N PRO A 354 2.89 -21.23 2.89
CA PRO A 354 1.92 -20.35 2.26
C PRO A 354 2.26 -20.08 0.79
N ILE A 355 3.55 -19.96 0.43
CA ILE A 355 3.98 -19.76 -0.96
C ILE A 355 3.64 -20.97 -1.83
N ALA A 356 3.88 -22.19 -1.34
CA ALA A 356 3.51 -23.42 -2.04
C ALA A 356 1.98 -23.56 -2.17
N ALA A 357 1.23 -23.24 -1.10
CA ALA A 357 -0.23 -23.21 -1.14
C ALA A 357 -0.75 -22.21 -2.19
N LEU A 358 -0.16 -21.00 -2.24
CA LEU A 358 -0.48 -20.00 -3.25
C LEU A 358 -0.20 -20.53 -4.67
N GLY A 359 0.93 -21.20 -4.88
CA GLY A 359 1.28 -21.82 -6.17
C GLY A 359 0.28 -22.89 -6.62
N CYS A 360 -0.12 -23.78 -5.71
CA CYS A 360 -1.14 -24.80 -5.98
C CYS A 360 -2.50 -24.18 -6.30
N VAL A 361 -2.93 -23.18 -5.53
CA VAL A 361 -4.18 -22.45 -5.77
C VAL A 361 -4.13 -21.72 -7.10
N LEU A 362 -3.02 -21.06 -7.44
CA LEU A 362 -2.83 -20.40 -8.74
C LEU A 362 -2.98 -21.39 -9.90
N ALA A 363 -2.34 -22.56 -9.83
CA ALA A 363 -2.45 -23.57 -10.89
C ALA A 363 -3.89 -24.07 -11.04
N ALA A 364 -4.55 -24.43 -9.92
CA ALA A 364 -5.93 -24.90 -9.93
C ALA A 364 -6.91 -23.82 -10.42
N MET A 365 -6.73 -22.58 -9.98
CA MET A 365 -7.55 -21.43 -10.36
C MET A 365 -7.47 -21.18 -11.87
N ASN A 366 -6.24 -21.13 -12.42
CA ASN A 366 -6.02 -20.92 -13.85
C ASN A 366 -6.60 -22.06 -14.68
N MET A 367 -6.49 -23.30 -14.21
CA MET A 367 -7.09 -24.47 -14.86
C MET A 367 -8.62 -24.38 -14.87
N ALA A 368 -9.25 -24.12 -13.73
CA ALA A 368 -10.70 -23.96 -13.64
C ALA A 368 -11.20 -22.81 -14.54
N TYR A 369 -10.49 -21.67 -14.53
CA TYR A 369 -10.84 -20.51 -15.35
C TYR A 369 -10.73 -20.78 -16.84
N PHE A 370 -9.62 -21.34 -17.34
CA PHE A 370 -9.48 -21.63 -18.77
C PHE A 370 -10.43 -22.72 -19.26
N GLN A 371 -10.75 -23.70 -18.41
CA GLN A 371 -11.83 -24.64 -18.72
C GLN A 371 -13.20 -23.95 -18.77
N ALA A 372 -13.49 -23.00 -17.87
CA ALA A 372 -14.70 -22.21 -17.96
C ALA A 372 -14.76 -21.37 -19.25
N VAL A 373 -13.66 -20.72 -19.64
CA VAL A 373 -13.55 -19.92 -20.89
C VAL A 373 -13.71 -20.78 -22.14
N ALA A 374 -13.31 -22.05 -22.10
CA ALA A 374 -13.55 -22.99 -23.20
C ALA A 374 -15.03 -23.32 -23.39
N HIS A 375 -15.84 -23.14 -22.35
CA HIS A 375 -17.25 -23.54 -22.30
C HIS A 375 -18.24 -22.37 -22.18
N LEU A 376 -17.74 -21.15 -22.01
CA LEU A 376 -18.52 -19.92 -21.82
C LEU A 376 -17.93 -18.78 -22.66
N PRO A 377 -18.75 -17.76 -23.01
CA PRO A 377 -18.25 -16.49 -23.48
C PRO A 377 -17.31 -15.84 -22.46
N LEU A 378 -16.28 -15.15 -22.94
CA LEU A 378 -15.21 -14.57 -22.13
C LEU A 378 -15.74 -13.63 -21.04
N GLY A 379 -16.68 -12.74 -21.39
CA GLY A 379 -17.30 -11.82 -20.41
C GLY A 379 -18.06 -12.55 -19.29
N ILE A 380 -18.68 -13.70 -19.59
CA ILE A 380 -19.40 -14.51 -18.60
C ILE A 380 -18.41 -15.27 -17.70
N ALA A 381 -17.34 -15.84 -18.26
CA ALA A 381 -16.31 -16.47 -17.44
C ALA A 381 -15.67 -15.44 -16.47
N ALA A 382 -15.34 -14.25 -16.98
CA ALA A 382 -14.74 -13.18 -16.18
C ALA A 382 -15.67 -12.67 -15.05
N VAL A 383 -16.98 -12.56 -15.31
CA VAL A 383 -17.92 -12.12 -14.26
C VAL A 383 -18.09 -13.16 -13.16
N LEU A 384 -18.06 -14.46 -13.51
CA LEU A 384 -18.12 -15.53 -12.52
C LEU A 384 -16.88 -15.53 -11.63
N GLU A 385 -15.68 -15.33 -12.19
CA GLU A 385 -14.44 -15.24 -11.40
C GLU A 385 -14.48 -14.08 -10.38
N LEU A 386 -15.10 -12.95 -10.75
CA LEU A 386 -15.26 -11.77 -9.87
C LEU A 386 -16.14 -12.05 -8.64
N LEU A 387 -16.94 -13.11 -8.64
CA LEU A 387 -17.74 -13.51 -7.47
C LEU A 387 -16.88 -13.93 -6.28
N GLY A 388 -15.65 -14.39 -6.49
CA GLY A 388 -14.75 -14.83 -5.42
C GLY A 388 -14.43 -13.69 -4.43
N PRO A 389 -13.78 -12.61 -4.89
CA PRO A 389 -13.52 -11.43 -4.05
C PRO A 389 -14.80 -10.82 -3.46
N LEU A 390 -15.90 -10.82 -4.23
CA LEU A 390 -17.21 -10.34 -3.75
C LEU A 390 -17.73 -11.17 -2.58
N ALA A 391 -17.60 -12.50 -2.64
CA ALA A 391 -18.01 -13.40 -1.56
C ALA A 391 -17.17 -13.17 -0.29
N VAL A 392 -15.86 -12.99 -0.42
CA VAL A 392 -14.99 -12.66 0.71
C VAL A 392 -15.44 -11.35 1.37
N ALA A 393 -15.62 -10.31 0.57
CA ALA A 393 -15.97 -8.99 1.08
C ALA A 393 -17.39 -8.92 1.70
N THR A 394 -18.35 -9.68 1.17
CA THR A 394 -19.71 -9.77 1.73
C THR A 394 -19.76 -10.59 3.02
N VAL A 395 -19.05 -11.73 3.11
CA VAL A 395 -19.01 -12.58 4.32
C VAL A 395 -18.33 -11.87 5.48
N MET A 396 -17.28 -11.10 5.21
CA MET A 396 -16.53 -10.37 6.25
C MET A 396 -17.24 -9.09 6.73
N SER A 397 -18.40 -8.74 6.16
CA SER A 397 -19.07 -7.46 6.39
C SER A 397 -20.42 -7.61 7.08
N ARG A 398 -20.77 -6.60 7.88
CA ARG A 398 -22.06 -6.52 8.60
C ARG A 398 -23.01 -5.46 8.05
N SER A 399 -22.73 -4.91 6.87
CA SER A 399 -23.52 -3.81 6.29
C SER A 399 -24.70 -4.30 5.45
N ARG A 400 -25.79 -3.54 5.45
CA ARG A 400 -26.95 -3.80 4.59
C ARG A 400 -26.65 -3.60 3.10
N ALA A 401 -25.70 -2.73 2.77
CA ALA A 401 -25.25 -2.51 1.40
C ALA A 401 -24.61 -3.78 0.81
N ASP A 402 -23.86 -4.52 1.61
CA ASP A 402 -23.25 -5.77 1.16
C ASP A 402 -24.24 -6.92 1.07
N ALA A 403 -25.26 -6.94 1.94
CA ALA A 403 -26.39 -7.84 1.78
C ALA A 403 -27.14 -7.56 0.45
N LEU A 404 -27.35 -6.28 0.11
CA LEU A 404 -27.91 -5.90 -1.18
C LEU A 404 -27.01 -6.34 -2.34
N ALA A 405 -25.69 -6.16 -2.22
CA ALA A 405 -24.75 -6.62 -3.24
C ALA A 405 -24.79 -8.15 -3.42
N ALA A 406 -24.91 -8.92 -2.34
CA ALA A 406 -25.09 -10.37 -2.43
C ALA A 406 -26.39 -10.74 -3.19
N VAL A 407 -27.49 -10.02 -2.94
CA VAL A 407 -28.76 -10.20 -3.68
C VAL A 407 -28.60 -9.85 -5.16
N LEU A 408 -27.93 -8.74 -5.49
CA LEU A 408 -27.65 -8.34 -6.88
C LEU A 408 -26.79 -9.40 -7.59
N ALA A 409 -25.74 -9.90 -6.93
CA ALA A 409 -24.88 -10.93 -7.48
C ALA A 409 -25.65 -12.24 -7.73
N PHE A 410 -26.50 -12.65 -6.78
CA PHE A 410 -27.40 -13.79 -6.93
C PHE A 410 -28.38 -13.60 -8.09
N GLY A 411 -28.97 -12.40 -8.22
CA GLY A 411 -29.80 -12.03 -9.37
C GLY A 411 -29.06 -12.13 -10.70
N GLY A 412 -27.78 -11.75 -10.73
CA GLY A 412 -26.97 -11.83 -11.95
C GLY A 412 -26.64 -13.28 -12.33
N ILE A 413 -26.25 -14.10 -11.34
CA ILE A 413 -25.98 -15.53 -11.55
C ILE A 413 -27.24 -16.25 -12.03
N THR A 414 -28.40 -15.96 -11.45
CA THR A 414 -29.68 -16.55 -11.87
C THR A 414 -30.06 -16.13 -13.29
N LEU A 415 -29.82 -14.87 -13.68
CA LEU A 415 -30.01 -14.41 -15.07
C LEU A 415 -29.10 -15.11 -16.09
N ILE A 416 -27.88 -15.51 -15.67
CA ILE A 416 -26.96 -16.30 -16.51
C ILE A 416 -27.43 -17.76 -16.59
N ALA A 417 -27.88 -18.32 -15.45
CA ALA A 417 -28.17 -19.74 -15.31
C ALA A 417 -29.57 -20.13 -15.80
N LEU A 418 -30.57 -19.24 -15.74
CA LEU A 418 -31.98 -19.57 -16.02
C LEU A 418 -32.72 -18.51 -16.88
N PRO A 419 -33.42 -18.95 -17.94
CA PRO A 419 -33.16 -20.18 -18.71
C PRO A 419 -31.78 -20.08 -19.36
N ARG A 420 -31.06 -21.22 -19.45
CA ARG A 420 -29.71 -21.26 -20.01
C ARG A 420 -29.69 -20.64 -21.41
N GLY A 421 -29.03 -19.50 -21.56
CA GLY A 421 -28.88 -18.80 -22.84
C GLY A 421 -27.95 -19.57 -23.78
N ALA A 422 -28.00 -19.23 -25.07
CA ALA A 422 -27.06 -19.75 -26.05
C ALA A 422 -25.61 -19.51 -25.58
N GLY A 423 -24.77 -20.55 -25.66
CA GLY A 423 -23.37 -20.50 -25.25
C GLY A 423 -23.10 -20.68 -23.75
N VAL A 424 -24.11 -20.90 -22.90
CA VAL A 424 -23.91 -21.19 -21.46
C VAL A 424 -24.11 -22.66 -21.18
N THR A 425 -23.05 -23.34 -20.74
CA THR A 425 -23.10 -24.77 -20.36
C THR A 425 -23.05 -24.93 -18.84
N ALA A 426 -23.65 -26.03 -18.33
CA ALA A 426 -23.59 -26.35 -16.91
C ALA A 426 -22.15 -26.59 -16.43
N ALA A 427 -21.33 -27.26 -17.25
CA ALA A 427 -19.91 -27.47 -16.96
C ALA A 427 -19.14 -26.14 -16.88
N GLY A 428 -19.38 -25.21 -17.81
CA GLY A 428 -18.76 -23.89 -17.76
C GLY A 428 -19.13 -23.12 -16.49
N LEU A 429 -20.40 -23.16 -16.09
CA LEU A 429 -20.87 -22.53 -14.85
C LEU A 429 -20.21 -23.13 -13.60
N THR A 430 -20.16 -24.46 -13.48
CA THR A 430 -19.55 -25.11 -12.31
C THR A 430 -18.06 -24.84 -12.23
N LEU A 431 -17.36 -24.86 -13.36
CA LEU A 431 -15.93 -24.51 -13.45
C LEU A 431 -15.68 -23.04 -13.14
N GLY A 432 -16.55 -22.13 -13.61
CA GLY A 432 -16.47 -20.70 -13.30
C GLY A 432 -16.67 -20.40 -11.82
N LEU A 433 -17.62 -21.09 -11.16
CA LEU A 433 -17.83 -20.99 -9.72
C LEU A 433 -16.66 -21.60 -8.92
N LEU A 434 -16.10 -22.72 -9.39
CA LEU A 434 -14.88 -23.28 -8.80
C LEU A 434 -13.71 -22.30 -8.91
N ALA A 435 -13.55 -21.66 -10.07
CA ALA A 435 -12.56 -20.60 -10.26
C ALA A 435 -12.78 -19.43 -9.29
N ALA A 436 -14.04 -19.04 -9.05
CA ALA A 436 -14.38 -18.00 -8.07
C ALA A 436 -13.98 -18.39 -6.63
N ILE A 437 -14.22 -19.63 -6.22
CA ILE A 437 -13.81 -20.13 -4.90
C ILE A 437 -12.28 -20.10 -4.76
N LEU A 438 -11.58 -20.62 -5.77
CA LEU A 438 -10.12 -20.61 -5.79
C LEU A 438 -9.56 -19.18 -5.85
N ARG A 439 -10.25 -18.25 -6.52
CA ARG A 439 -9.92 -16.83 -6.55
C ARG A 439 -10.07 -16.18 -5.17
N ALA A 440 -11.10 -16.54 -4.41
CA ALA A 440 -11.26 -16.10 -3.03
C ALA A 440 -10.09 -16.57 -2.15
N SER A 441 -9.71 -17.86 -2.26
CA SER A 441 -8.54 -18.41 -1.56
C SER A 441 -7.25 -17.72 -1.98
N TYR A 442 -7.07 -17.46 -3.28
CA TYR A 442 -5.94 -16.69 -3.81
C TYR A 442 -5.86 -15.29 -3.19
N VAL A 443 -6.96 -14.55 -3.11
CA VAL A 443 -6.98 -13.21 -2.50
C VAL A 443 -6.52 -13.25 -1.04
N LEU A 444 -7.03 -14.21 -0.25
CA LEU A 444 -6.66 -14.36 1.15
C LEU A 444 -5.18 -14.74 1.34
N LEU A 445 -4.68 -15.71 0.56
CA LEU A 445 -3.29 -16.15 0.61
C LEU A 445 -2.33 -15.05 0.13
N THR A 446 -2.67 -14.35 -0.94
CA THR A 446 -1.86 -13.25 -1.47
C THR A 446 -1.82 -12.08 -0.49
N GLY A 447 -2.92 -11.76 0.20
CA GLY A 447 -2.92 -10.77 1.27
C GLY A 447 -2.13 -11.19 2.52
N HIS A 448 -1.93 -12.49 2.75
CA HIS A 448 -1.02 -12.97 3.79
C HIS A 448 0.45 -12.86 3.38
N ILE A 449 0.80 -13.31 2.18
CA ILE A 449 2.18 -13.28 1.65
C ILE A 449 2.64 -11.85 1.35
N GLY A 450 1.73 -10.97 0.90
CA GLY A 450 2.03 -9.55 0.67
C GLY A 450 2.36 -8.77 1.95
N ARG A 451 2.04 -9.31 3.13
CA ARG A 451 2.47 -8.74 4.42
C ARG A 451 3.88 -9.18 4.83
N THR A 452 4.40 -10.27 4.27
CA THR A 452 5.73 -10.81 4.60
C THR A 452 6.75 -10.59 3.48
N THR A 453 6.30 -10.32 2.24
CA THR A 453 7.15 -10.04 1.07
C THR A 453 6.59 -8.83 0.30
N ALA A 454 7.36 -7.74 0.24
CA ALA A 454 6.95 -6.48 -0.40
C ALA A 454 7.29 -6.42 -1.92
N ASP A 455 7.80 -7.52 -2.48
CA ASP A 455 8.34 -7.63 -3.84
C ASP A 455 7.66 -8.75 -4.66
N LEU A 456 7.93 -8.78 -5.97
CA LEU A 456 7.39 -9.80 -6.89
C LEU A 456 7.94 -11.22 -6.62
N SER A 457 8.89 -11.35 -5.70
CA SER A 457 9.65 -12.57 -5.42
C SER A 457 8.78 -13.70 -4.90
N GLY A 458 7.91 -13.43 -3.92
CA GLY A 458 6.99 -14.43 -3.37
C GLY A 458 6.04 -15.00 -4.44
N LEU A 459 5.52 -14.14 -5.31
CA LEU A 459 4.65 -14.52 -6.43
C LEU A 459 5.40 -15.30 -7.52
N ALA A 460 6.63 -14.90 -7.85
CA ALA A 460 7.47 -15.59 -8.82
C ALA A 460 7.78 -17.03 -8.37
N VAL A 461 8.12 -17.22 -7.09
CA VAL A 461 8.36 -18.54 -6.50
C VAL A 461 7.07 -19.36 -6.43
N ALA A 462 5.93 -18.74 -6.06
CA ALA A 462 4.64 -19.43 -6.07
C ALA A 462 4.26 -19.93 -7.47
N LEU A 463 4.46 -19.13 -8.52
CA LEU A 463 4.23 -19.56 -9.91
C LEU A 463 5.16 -20.68 -10.32
N LEU A 464 6.43 -20.65 -9.91
CA LEU A 464 7.39 -21.73 -10.19
C LEU A 464 6.96 -23.04 -9.53
N ILE A 465 6.57 -23.00 -8.25
CA ILE A 465 6.05 -24.17 -7.53
C ILE A 465 4.76 -24.66 -8.17
N GLY A 466 3.82 -23.77 -8.47
CA GLY A 466 2.58 -24.10 -9.15
C GLY A 466 2.79 -24.76 -10.51
N ALA A 467 3.70 -24.21 -11.32
CA ALA A 467 4.08 -24.80 -12.62
C ALA A 467 4.67 -26.20 -12.44
N SER A 468 5.56 -26.37 -11.46
CA SER A 468 6.23 -27.64 -11.16
C SER A 468 5.24 -28.71 -10.71
N VAL A 469 4.33 -28.36 -9.78
CA VAL A 469 3.27 -29.26 -9.28
C VAL A 469 2.23 -29.58 -10.37
N PHE A 470 1.92 -28.63 -11.24
CA PHE A 470 0.96 -28.82 -12.33
C PHE A 470 1.52 -29.63 -13.51
N THR A 471 2.86 -29.62 -13.70
CA THR A 471 3.53 -30.33 -14.79
C THR A 471 3.16 -31.81 -14.90
N PRO A 472 3.24 -32.66 -13.85
CA PRO A 472 2.88 -34.08 -13.98
C PRO A 472 1.42 -34.29 -14.43
N PHE A 473 0.50 -33.48 -13.93
CA PHE A 473 -0.90 -33.50 -14.37
C PHE A 473 -1.03 -33.08 -15.84
N ALA A 474 -0.33 -32.02 -16.26
CA ALA A 474 -0.36 -31.56 -17.64
C ALA A 474 0.33 -32.53 -18.62
N LEU A 475 1.34 -33.28 -18.19
CA LEU A 475 1.95 -34.33 -19.01
C LEU A 475 1.01 -35.54 -19.18
N ALA A 476 0.25 -35.90 -18.14
CA ALA A 476 -0.68 -37.02 -18.18
C ALA A 476 -1.96 -36.72 -18.98
N PHE A 477 -2.48 -35.50 -18.88
CA PHE A 477 -3.79 -35.12 -19.43
C PHE A 477 -3.75 -34.01 -20.49
N GLY A 478 -2.58 -33.43 -20.75
CA GLY A 478 -2.38 -32.39 -21.75
C GLY A 478 -1.85 -32.97 -23.06
N HIS A 479 -2.24 -32.36 -24.18
CA HIS A 479 -1.70 -32.69 -25.52
C HIS A 479 -0.29 -32.09 -25.69
N VAL A 480 0.61 -32.36 -24.73
CA VAL A 480 1.93 -31.72 -24.61
C VAL A 480 2.88 -32.01 -25.78
N HIS A 481 2.61 -33.05 -26.57
CA HIS A 481 3.34 -33.35 -27.80
C HIS A 481 3.25 -32.24 -28.87
N ARG A 482 2.24 -31.35 -28.79
CA ARG A 482 2.06 -30.21 -29.71
C ARG A 482 2.72 -28.91 -29.25
N LEU A 483 3.40 -28.94 -28.09
CA LEU A 483 4.12 -27.78 -27.55
C LEU A 483 5.37 -27.43 -28.35
N GLY A 484 5.90 -28.36 -29.15
CA GLY A 484 7.12 -28.13 -29.94
C GLY A 484 6.95 -27.20 -31.15
N ASP A 485 5.71 -26.86 -31.53
CA ASP A 485 5.45 -25.93 -32.63
C ASP A 485 5.82 -24.49 -32.21
N PRO A 486 6.76 -23.82 -32.92
CA PRO A 486 7.16 -22.44 -32.64
C PRO A 486 5.98 -21.47 -32.55
N ARG A 487 4.92 -21.68 -33.35
CA ARG A 487 3.73 -20.83 -33.32
C ARG A 487 2.96 -20.97 -32.01
N ASN A 488 2.82 -22.19 -31.51
CA ASN A 488 2.15 -22.44 -30.24
C ASN A 488 2.97 -21.90 -29.07
N LEU A 489 4.31 -22.02 -29.11
CA LEU A 489 5.21 -21.42 -28.12
C LEU A 489 5.07 -19.90 -28.08
N ALA A 490 5.07 -19.24 -29.24
CA ALA A 490 4.89 -17.79 -29.33
C ALA A 490 3.53 -17.35 -28.78
N LEU A 491 2.44 -18.06 -29.12
CA LEU A 491 1.12 -17.78 -28.57
C LEU A 491 1.03 -18.05 -27.06
N GLY A 492 1.63 -19.14 -26.57
CA GLY A 492 1.68 -19.42 -25.13
C GLY A 492 2.47 -18.37 -24.35
N LEU A 493 3.58 -17.88 -24.92
CA LEU A 493 4.34 -16.77 -24.36
C LEU A 493 3.52 -15.48 -24.36
N LEU A 494 2.82 -15.18 -25.46
CA LEU A 494 1.91 -14.03 -25.54
C LEU A 494 0.83 -14.09 -24.46
N VAL A 495 0.22 -15.26 -24.27
CA VAL A 495 -0.75 -15.50 -23.19
C VAL A 495 -0.11 -15.23 -21.83
N ALA A 496 1.07 -15.77 -21.57
CA ALA A 496 1.77 -15.58 -20.29
C ALA A 496 2.12 -14.11 -20.01
N VAL A 497 2.56 -13.37 -21.02
CA VAL A 497 2.85 -11.94 -20.90
C VAL A 497 1.57 -11.16 -20.63
N LEU A 498 0.54 -11.33 -21.46
CA LEU A 498 -0.67 -10.53 -21.39
C LEU A 498 -1.55 -10.84 -20.18
N SER A 499 -1.58 -12.10 -19.73
CA SER A 499 -2.47 -12.54 -18.65
C SER A 499 -1.79 -12.74 -17.29
N SER A 500 -0.46 -12.72 -17.23
CA SER A 500 0.28 -12.90 -15.98
C SER A 500 1.35 -11.83 -15.79
N ALA A 501 2.45 -11.88 -16.55
CA ALA A 501 3.64 -11.07 -16.25
C ALA A 501 3.33 -9.56 -16.25
N LEU A 502 2.71 -9.06 -17.33
CA LEU A 502 2.36 -7.65 -17.46
C LEU A 502 1.28 -7.23 -16.46
N PRO A 503 0.15 -7.96 -16.28
CA PRO A 503 -0.81 -7.65 -15.22
C PRO A 503 -0.20 -7.59 -13.82
N TYR A 504 0.61 -8.58 -13.42
CA TYR A 504 1.20 -8.58 -12.08
C TYR A 504 2.17 -7.42 -11.87
N THR A 505 2.99 -7.08 -12.88
CA THR A 505 3.87 -5.90 -12.79
C THR A 505 3.06 -4.61 -12.70
N LEU A 506 2.00 -4.47 -13.50
CA LEU A 506 1.13 -3.30 -13.46
C LEU A 506 0.35 -3.20 -12.14
N ASP A 507 -0.09 -4.33 -11.56
CA ASP A 507 -0.79 -4.37 -10.28
C ASP A 507 0.10 -3.80 -9.17
N VAL A 508 1.35 -4.29 -9.06
CA VAL A 508 2.32 -3.77 -8.08
C VAL A 508 2.61 -2.29 -8.31
N HIS A 509 2.79 -1.89 -9.57
CA HIS A 509 3.09 -0.49 -9.91
C HIS A 509 1.91 0.46 -9.63
N THR A 510 0.69 -0.03 -9.82
CA THR A 510 -0.53 0.75 -9.63
C THR A 510 -0.89 0.84 -8.15
N LEU A 511 -0.75 -0.24 -7.40
CA LEU A 511 -0.96 -0.25 -5.94
C LEU A 511 0.03 0.65 -5.20
N ARG A 512 1.24 0.84 -5.73
CA ARG A 512 2.21 1.84 -5.20
C ARG A 512 1.81 3.29 -5.47
N ARG A 513 0.80 3.55 -6.32
CA ARG A 513 0.44 4.90 -6.81
C ARG A 513 -1.04 5.23 -6.64
N THR A 514 -1.82 4.26 -6.19
CA THR A 514 -3.27 4.35 -6.09
C THR A 514 -3.71 3.44 -4.97
N SER A 515 -4.71 3.90 -4.19
CA SER A 515 -5.23 3.10 -3.09
C SER A 515 -5.85 1.80 -3.60
N ALA A 516 -5.79 0.75 -2.79
CA ALA A 516 -6.46 -0.53 -3.07
C ALA A 516 -7.96 -0.35 -3.43
N ARG A 517 -8.58 0.73 -2.93
CA ARG A 517 -9.94 1.16 -3.26
C ARG A 517 -10.12 1.50 -4.74
N VAL A 518 -9.34 2.43 -5.28
CA VAL A 518 -9.46 2.86 -6.69
C VAL A 518 -9.06 1.71 -7.61
N PHE A 519 -8.03 0.95 -7.22
CA PHE A 519 -7.61 -0.26 -7.90
C PHE A 519 -8.75 -1.31 -7.99
N GLY A 520 -9.41 -1.62 -6.85
CA GLY A 520 -10.54 -2.55 -6.79
C GLY A 520 -11.76 -2.09 -7.60
N VAL A 521 -12.11 -0.80 -7.53
CA VAL A 521 -13.20 -0.22 -8.32
C VAL A 521 -12.94 -0.35 -9.82
N LEU A 522 -11.71 -0.08 -10.27
CA LEU A 522 -11.35 -0.18 -11.68
C LEU A 522 -11.27 -1.64 -12.15
N LEU A 523 -10.81 -2.57 -11.30
CA LEU A 523 -10.84 -4.00 -11.57
C LEU A 523 -12.26 -4.55 -11.78
N CYS A 524 -13.28 -3.93 -11.17
CA CYS A 524 -14.68 -4.30 -11.42
C CYS A 524 -15.10 -4.13 -12.89
N LEU A 525 -14.37 -3.34 -13.69
CA LEU A 525 -14.63 -3.18 -15.13
C LEU A 525 -14.19 -4.41 -15.95
N GLY A 526 -13.45 -5.34 -15.37
CA GLY A 526 -12.91 -6.54 -16.03
C GLY A 526 -13.94 -7.34 -16.84
N PRO A 527 -15.11 -7.69 -16.29
CA PRO A 527 -16.15 -8.39 -17.04
C PRO A 527 -16.69 -7.63 -18.24
N ALA A 528 -16.88 -6.30 -18.11
CA ALA A 528 -17.34 -5.45 -19.21
C ALA A 528 -16.30 -5.38 -20.33
N VAL A 529 -15.02 -5.18 -19.98
CA VAL A 529 -13.91 -5.23 -20.94
C VAL A 529 -13.80 -6.62 -21.57
N GLY A 530 -14.00 -7.68 -20.79
CA GLY A 530 -14.01 -9.07 -21.27
C GLY A 530 -15.11 -9.35 -22.29
N ALA A 531 -16.32 -8.80 -22.07
CA ALA A 531 -17.41 -8.88 -23.02
C ALA A 531 -17.08 -8.15 -24.33
N VAL A 532 -16.49 -6.95 -24.25
CA VAL A 532 -16.07 -6.18 -25.43
C VAL A 532 -14.94 -6.89 -26.19
N VAL A 533 -13.93 -7.39 -25.49
CA VAL A 533 -12.82 -8.15 -26.08
C VAL A 533 -13.33 -9.45 -26.71
N GLY A 534 -14.24 -10.17 -26.04
CA GLY A 534 -14.88 -11.37 -26.59
C GLY A 534 -15.67 -11.08 -27.87
N TYR A 535 -16.40 -9.96 -27.91
CA TYR A 535 -17.10 -9.54 -29.12
C TYR A 535 -16.13 -9.19 -30.26
N LEU A 536 -15.13 -8.35 -29.99
CA LEU A 536 -14.22 -7.83 -31.02
C LEU A 536 -13.21 -8.86 -31.53
N LEU A 537 -12.62 -9.68 -30.65
CA LEU A 537 -11.55 -10.60 -31.00
C LEU A 537 -12.02 -12.04 -31.23
N LEU A 538 -13.15 -12.44 -30.66
CA LEU A 538 -13.67 -13.82 -30.73
C LEU A 538 -15.03 -13.92 -31.43
N GLY A 539 -15.65 -12.79 -31.78
CA GLY A 539 -16.97 -12.77 -32.41
C GLY A 539 -18.11 -13.21 -31.48
N GLU A 540 -17.90 -13.18 -30.17
CA GLU A 540 -18.88 -13.66 -29.19
C GLU A 540 -20.03 -12.67 -29.03
N GLN A 541 -21.26 -13.16 -29.19
CA GLN A 541 -22.46 -12.36 -28.97
C GLN A 541 -23.08 -12.71 -27.62
N LEU A 542 -23.20 -11.70 -26.75
CA LEU A 542 -23.95 -11.83 -25.51
C LEU A 542 -25.40 -11.42 -25.75
N SER A 543 -26.33 -12.26 -25.30
CA SER A 543 -27.75 -11.91 -25.21
C SER A 543 -27.95 -10.72 -24.27
N LEU A 544 -29.04 -9.97 -24.45
CA LEU A 544 -29.41 -8.87 -23.55
C LEU A 544 -29.45 -9.30 -22.08
N ARG A 545 -29.88 -10.54 -21.80
CA ARG A 545 -29.90 -11.13 -20.46
C ARG A 545 -28.50 -11.28 -19.87
N GLN A 546 -27.56 -11.80 -20.65
CA GLN A 546 -26.15 -11.94 -20.25
C GLN A 546 -25.51 -10.58 -20.00
N VAL A 547 -25.80 -9.56 -20.82
CA VAL A 547 -25.33 -8.19 -20.60
C VAL A 547 -25.88 -7.64 -19.28
N MET A 548 -27.19 -7.78 -19.04
CA MET A 548 -27.81 -7.36 -17.79
C MET A 548 -27.21 -8.08 -16.56
N ALA A 549 -26.90 -9.37 -16.68
CA ALA A 549 -26.23 -10.10 -15.61
C ALA A 549 -24.83 -9.57 -15.31
N VAL A 550 -24.03 -9.32 -16.36
CA VAL A 550 -22.68 -8.75 -16.22
C VAL A 550 -22.75 -7.39 -15.52
N LEU A 551 -23.67 -6.53 -15.94
CA LEU A 551 -23.90 -5.23 -15.31
C LEU A 551 -24.32 -5.36 -13.84
N LEU A 552 -25.22 -6.29 -13.53
CA LEU A 552 -25.72 -6.48 -12.17
C LEU A 552 -24.63 -6.95 -11.20
N ILE A 553 -23.83 -7.94 -11.60
CA ILE A 553 -22.71 -8.44 -10.77
C ILE A 553 -21.59 -7.39 -10.68
N THR A 554 -21.27 -6.70 -11.77
CA THR A 554 -20.28 -5.62 -11.76
C THR A 554 -20.70 -4.51 -10.80
N THR A 555 -22.00 -4.14 -10.81
CA THR A 555 -22.57 -3.16 -9.89
C THR A 555 -22.51 -3.64 -8.44
N ALA A 556 -22.79 -4.92 -8.19
CA ALA A 556 -22.67 -5.51 -6.86
C ALA A 556 -21.23 -5.38 -6.32
N THR A 557 -20.22 -5.72 -7.12
CA THR A 557 -18.81 -5.58 -6.73
C THR A 557 -18.41 -4.12 -6.49
N LEU A 558 -18.94 -3.21 -7.30
CA LEU A 558 -18.79 -1.76 -7.11
C LEU A 558 -19.37 -1.28 -5.78
N VAL A 559 -20.57 -1.75 -5.40
CA VAL A 559 -21.23 -1.40 -4.14
C VAL A 559 -20.40 -1.84 -2.94
N VAL A 560 -19.89 -3.07 -2.96
CA VAL A 560 -19.06 -3.60 -1.87
C VAL A 560 -17.70 -2.90 -1.77
N SER A 561 -17.21 -2.36 -2.90
CA SER A 561 -15.95 -1.59 -2.95
C SER A 561 -16.10 -0.14 -2.45
N ARG A 562 -17.29 0.32 -2.08
CA ARG A 562 -17.53 1.69 -1.57
C ARG A 562 -17.27 1.80 -0.05
N PRO A 563 -16.82 2.98 0.43
CA PRO A 563 -16.77 3.27 1.87
C PRO A 563 -18.16 3.13 2.49
N LYS A 564 -18.23 2.56 3.69
CA LYS A 564 -19.48 2.42 4.44
C LYS A 564 -19.52 3.49 5.51
N ASP A 565 -20.30 4.53 5.26
CA ASP A 565 -20.70 5.46 6.32
C ASP A 565 -21.57 4.70 7.32
N ALA A 566 -21.14 4.63 8.58
CA ALA A 566 -21.89 3.97 9.64
C ALA A 566 -23.16 4.78 9.97
N THR A 567 -24.25 4.53 9.25
CA THR A 567 -25.55 5.14 9.56
C THR A 567 -26.19 4.47 10.78
N HIS A 568 -26.38 5.28 11.82
CA HIS A 568 -27.21 5.08 13.01
C HIS A 568 -28.42 4.14 12.83
N ARG A 569 -28.54 3.17 13.74
CA ARG A 569 -29.84 2.71 14.29
C ARG A 569 -29.67 2.37 15.76
N THR A 570 -29.91 3.36 16.61
CA THR A 570 -30.28 3.15 18.01
C THR A 570 -31.77 2.79 18.07
N PRO A 571 -32.18 1.65 18.64
CA PRO A 571 -33.52 1.53 19.20
C PRO A 571 -33.54 2.32 20.52
N SER A 572 -34.49 3.24 20.66
CA SER A 572 -34.80 3.93 21.92
C SER A 572 -36.08 3.34 22.53
N PRO A 573 -36.34 3.57 23.83
CA PRO A 573 -35.45 3.51 24.99
C PRO A 573 -35.46 2.12 25.66
#